data_AF-A0A0F9QSA0-F1
#
_entry.id   AF-A0A0F9QSA0-F1
#
_cell.length_a   1.000
_cell.length_b   1.000
_cell.length_c   1.000
_cell.angle_alpha   90.00
_cell.angle_beta   90.00
_cell.angle_gamma   90.00
#
_symmetry.space_group_name_H-M   'P 1'
#
loop_
_entity.id
_entity.type
_entity.pdbx_description
1 polymer ?
#
loop_
_entity_poly.entity_id
_entity_poly.type
_entity_poly.pdbx_seq_one_letter_code
_entity_poly.pdbx_strand_id
1 'polypeptide(L)'
;MSALFGLGVVLFTYLGFSLLFSEKSYAAYGATAFVALNPMFAHVSTIINNDSLANFLFAVFIYLFIKSAKKGLDVRMAVSLGVVVGLGLLTKFFFIIALPLMILAFIFLRGTMSKNVLASTVSVIMPIFISAMIYIRNVVLYGALQPIYRFRTLDSSTFQNMSIFSYVFSTEFSKKFIISFWSNFGWIKPRFPMFYYKFATLIVAIALIGFVAYMTVLVFRKDMLKFKLLALLSLGPASLIAAISLNSFKLARMSGVIE
;
A
#
# COMPACT_ATOMS: atom_id res chain seq x y z
N MET A 1 18.71 -3.24 12.49
CA MET A 1 17.32 -2.79 12.79
C MET A 1 16.37 -3.06 11.63
N SER A 2 16.68 -2.68 10.38
CA SER A 2 15.82 -2.96 9.20
C SER A 2 15.40 -4.43 9.04
N ALA A 3 16.31 -5.38 9.26
CA ALA A 3 16.00 -6.81 9.17
C ALA A 3 14.94 -7.26 10.20
N LEU A 4 14.95 -6.69 11.42
CA LEU A 4 13.95 -6.98 12.44
C LEU A 4 12.57 -6.45 12.03
N PHE A 5 12.52 -5.27 11.41
CA PHE A 5 11.28 -4.75 10.82
C PHE A 5 10.79 -5.62 9.67
N GLY A 6 11.68 -6.12 8.81
CA GLY A 6 11.37 -7.09 7.76
C GLY A 6 10.74 -8.37 8.32
N LEU A 7 11.33 -8.96 9.37
CA LEU A 7 10.74 -10.11 10.08
C LEU A 7 9.37 -9.76 10.67
N GLY A 8 9.21 -8.57 11.23
CA GLY A 8 7.93 -8.07 11.72
C GLY A 8 6.86 -8.00 10.62
N VAL A 9 7.20 -7.54 9.42
CA VAL A 9 6.28 -7.52 8.26
C VAL A 9 5.81 -8.93 7.92
N VAL A 10 6.73 -9.89 7.86
CA VAL A 10 6.41 -11.29 7.56
C VAL A 10 5.46 -11.87 8.63
N LEU A 11 5.76 -11.62 9.90
CA LEU A 11 4.94 -12.06 11.04
C LEU A 11 3.54 -11.44 11.01
N PHE A 12 3.42 -10.12 10.88
CA PHE A 12 2.11 -9.46 10.87
C PHE A 12 1.30 -9.76 9.61
N THR A 13 1.95 -10.06 8.48
CA THR A 13 1.31 -10.60 7.28
C THR A 13 0.68 -11.96 7.59
N TYR A 14 1.45 -12.87 8.19
CA TYR A 14 0.93 -14.19 8.60
C TYR A 14 -0.24 -14.06 9.59
N LEU A 15 -0.11 -13.20 10.61
CA LEU A 15 -1.16 -12.99 11.61
C LEU A 15 -2.43 -12.36 11.00
N GLY A 16 -2.27 -11.39 10.10
CA GLY A 16 -3.37 -10.72 9.41
C GLY A 16 -4.14 -11.67 8.50
N PHE A 17 -3.43 -12.44 7.67
CA PHE A 17 -4.05 -13.41 6.76
C PHE A 17 -4.61 -14.62 7.49
N SER A 18 -3.96 -15.12 8.54
CA SER A 18 -4.51 -16.19 9.39
C SER A 18 -5.80 -15.75 10.08
N LEU A 19 -5.87 -14.48 10.48
CA LEU A 19 -7.08 -13.91 11.05
C LEU A 19 -8.18 -13.75 9.99
N LEU A 20 -7.84 -13.38 8.76
CA LEU A 20 -8.79 -13.19 7.66
C LEU A 20 -9.33 -14.53 7.12
N PHE A 21 -8.44 -15.50 6.91
CA PHE A 21 -8.69 -16.82 6.32
C PHE A 21 -8.58 -17.94 7.36
N SER A 22 -9.29 -17.82 8.48
CA SER A 22 -9.23 -18.79 9.59
C SER A 22 -9.58 -20.24 9.20
N GLU A 23 -10.29 -20.43 8.09
CA GLU A 23 -10.67 -21.76 7.57
C GLU A 23 -9.64 -22.36 6.60
N LYS A 24 -8.68 -21.57 6.09
CA LYS A 24 -7.76 -21.97 5.01
C LYS A 24 -6.35 -21.45 5.25
N SER A 25 -5.57 -22.18 6.05
CA SER A 25 -4.18 -21.83 6.39
C SER A 25 -3.27 -21.62 5.18
N TYR A 26 -3.55 -22.28 4.05
CA TYR A 26 -2.77 -22.14 2.81
C TYR A 26 -2.72 -20.70 2.28
N ALA A 27 -3.78 -19.91 2.44
CA ALA A 27 -3.80 -18.52 1.99
C ALA A 27 -2.83 -17.64 2.80
N ALA A 28 -2.74 -17.89 4.11
CA ALA A 28 -1.79 -17.19 4.96
C ALA A 28 -0.35 -17.58 4.62
N TYR A 29 -0.05 -18.87 4.48
CA TYR A 29 1.29 -19.32 4.07
C TYR A 29 1.69 -18.78 2.70
N GLY A 30 0.79 -18.81 1.71
CA GLY A 30 1.05 -18.29 0.38
C GLY A 30 1.36 -16.79 0.37
N ALA A 31 0.56 -15.99 1.09
CA ALA A 31 0.79 -14.55 1.22
C ALA A 31 2.11 -14.24 1.95
N THR A 32 2.38 -14.93 3.05
CA THR A 32 3.61 -14.77 3.82
C THR A 32 4.85 -15.19 3.02
N ALA A 33 4.79 -16.31 2.30
CA ALA A 33 5.87 -16.76 1.43
C ALA A 33 6.11 -15.79 0.28
N PHE A 34 5.05 -15.25 -0.35
CA PHE A 34 5.18 -14.25 -1.41
C PHE A 34 5.90 -13.00 -0.92
N VAL A 35 5.55 -12.49 0.27
CA VAL A 35 6.23 -11.31 0.85
C VAL A 35 7.67 -11.64 1.21
N ALA A 36 7.92 -12.74 1.92
CA ALA A 36 9.25 -13.11 2.38
C ALA A 36 10.23 -13.41 1.23
N LEU A 37 9.73 -14.00 0.13
CA LEU A 37 10.53 -14.38 -1.04
C LEU A 37 10.53 -13.30 -2.13
N ASN A 38 9.87 -12.16 -1.91
CA ASN A 38 9.94 -11.06 -2.87
C ASN A 38 11.36 -10.44 -2.84
N PRO A 39 12.08 -10.43 -3.97
CA PRO A 39 13.47 -9.98 -4.00
C PRO A 39 13.63 -8.51 -3.58
N MET A 40 12.71 -7.65 -4.04
CA MET A 40 12.74 -6.22 -3.71
C MET A 40 12.48 -6.00 -2.22
N PHE A 41 11.54 -6.73 -1.63
CA PHE A 41 11.27 -6.67 -0.19
C PHE A 41 12.47 -7.14 0.64
N ALA A 42 13.10 -8.24 0.25
CA ALA A 42 14.30 -8.74 0.91
C ALA A 42 15.44 -7.70 0.86
N HIS A 43 15.69 -7.12 -0.30
CA HIS A 43 16.69 -6.06 -0.47
C HIS A 43 16.41 -4.84 0.41
N VAL A 44 15.19 -4.29 0.35
CA VAL A 44 14.78 -3.13 1.16
C VAL A 44 14.97 -3.39 2.65
N SER A 45 14.70 -4.63 3.10
CA SER A 45 14.83 -5.02 4.51
C SER A 45 16.28 -5.20 4.97
N THR A 46 17.24 -5.37 4.05
CA THR A 46 18.67 -5.49 4.37
C THR A 46 19.40 -4.15 4.44
N ILE A 47 18.82 -3.08 3.91
CA ILE A 47 19.44 -1.76 3.84
C ILE A 47 18.86 -0.85 4.93
N ILE A 48 19.67 0.08 5.43
CA ILE A 48 19.22 1.12 6.37
C ILE A 48 18.43 2.16 5.58
N ASN A 49 17.10 2.14 5.73
CA ASN A 49 16.17 3.07 5.09
C ASN A 49 14.92 3.29 5.96
N ASN A 50 14.16 4.35 5.66
CA ASN A 50 12.86 4.61 6.29
C ASN A 50 11.75 3.69 5.76
N ASP A 51 11.92 3.09 4.58
CA ASP A 51 11.00 2.13 4.00
C ASP A 51 10.78 0.89 4.87
N SER A 52 11.82 0.40 5.55
CA SER A 52 11.72 -0.77 6.43
C SER A 52 10.76 -0.52 7.58
N LEU A 53 10.87 0.64 8.25
CA LEU A 53 9.95 1.03 9.33
C LEU A 53 8.54 1.29 8.79
N ALA A 54 8.41 1.97 7.64
CA ALA A 54 7.12 2.23 7.02
C ALA A 54 6.39 0.93 6.67
N ASN A 55 7.08 -0.04 6.06
CA ASN A 55 6.52 -1.35 5.72
C ASN A 55 6.06 -2.11 6.97
N PHE A 56 6.88 -2.10 8.03
CA PHE A 56 6.52 -2.71 9.30
C PHE A 56 5.27 -2.09 9.93
N LEU A 57 5.23 -0.76 10.04
CA LEU A 57 4.05 -0.05 10.55
C LEU A 57 2.82 -0.33 9.69
N PHE A 58 2.98 -0.44 8.37
CA PHE A 58 1.86 -0.74 7.46
C PHE A 58 1.35 -2.17 7.67
N ALA A 59 2.24 -3.15 7.86
CA ALA A 59 1.85 -4.53 8.21
C ALA A 59 1.11 -4.59 9.56
N VAL A 60 1.59 -3.87 10.58
CA VAL A 60 0.91 -3.74 11.87
C VAL A 60 -0.46 -3.09 11.70
N PHE A 61 -0.54 -2.01 10.91
CA PHE A 61 -1.80 -1.34 10.59
C PHE A 61 -2.80 -2.30 9.95
N ILE A 62 -2.41 -3.05 8.92
CA ILE A 62 -3.29 -4.01 8.23
C ILE A 62 -3.77 -5.10 9.21
N TYR A 63 -2.88 -5.62 10.05
CA TYR A 63 -3.25 -6.59 11.08
C TYR A 63 -4.28 -6.03 12.07
N LEU A 64 -4.03 -4.84 12.63
CA LEU A 64 -4.97 -4.18 13.54
C LEU A 64 -6.28 -3.84 12.83
N PHE A 65 -6.22 -3.38 11.58
CA PHE A 65 -7.39 -3.06 10.78
C PHE A 65 -8.29 -4.29 10.58
N ILE A 66 -7.72 -5.43 10.14
CA ILE A 66 -8.45 -6.71 10.03
C ILE A 66 -9.00 -7.14 11.40
N LYS A 67 -8.19 -7.04 12.45
CA LYS A 67 -8.60 -7.42 13.80
C LYS A 67 -9.77 -6.57 14.31
N SER A 68 -9.79 -5.28 14.03
CA SER A 68 -10.88 -4.38 14.42
C SER A 68 -12.16 -4.64 13.63
N ALA A 69 -12.04 -5.02 12.35
CA ALA A 69 -13.18 -5.42 11.55
C ALA A 69 -13.84 -6.73 12.02
N LYS A 70 -13.04 -7.68 12.56
CA LYS A 70 -13.55 -8.98 13.05
C LYS A 70 -13.97 -8.98 14.52
N LYS A 71 -13.23 -8.29 15.39
CA LYS A 71 -13.44 -8.31 16.85
C LYS A 71 -14.09 -7.04 17.41
N GLY A 72 -14.33 -6.05 16.55
CA GLY A 72 -14.80 -4.72 16.95
C GLY A 72 -13.65 -3.77 17.33
N LEU A 73 -13.99 -2.50 17.43
CA LEU A 73 -13.09 -1.39 17.74
C LEU A 73 -13.39 -0.86 19.14
N ASP A 74 -12.52 -1.19 20.10
CA ASP A 74 -12.49 -0.55 21.40
C ASP A 74 -11.57 0.68 21.39
N VAL A 75 -11.58 1.45 22.48
CA VAL A 75 -10.76 2.68 22.60
C VAL A 75 -9.26 2.37 22.55
N ARG A 76 -8.82 1.25 23.15
CA ARG A 76 -7.41 0.84 23.13
C ARG A 76 -6.92 0.54 21.71
N MET A 77 -7.75 -0.15 20.94
CA MET A 77 -7.48 -0.49 19.55
C MET A 77 -7.57 0.73 18.63
N ALA A 78 -8.52 1.64 18.88
CA ALA A 78 -8.61 2.92 18.19
C ALA A 78 -7.34 3.77 18.40
N VAL A 79 -6.87 3.89 19.65
CA VAL A 79 -5.60 4.57 19.97
C VAL A 79 -4.43 3.87 19.29
N SER A 80 -4.37 2.53 19.33
CA SER A 80 -3.30 1.77 18.68
C SER A 80 -3.26 1.99 17.17
N LEU A 81 -4.41 1.95 16.49
CA LEU A 81 -4.51 2.27 15.07
C LEU A 81 -4.07 3.71 14.80
N GLY A 82 -4.56 4.65 15.60
CA GLY A 82 -4.23 6.06 15.49
C GLY A 82 -2.73 6.35 15.63
N VAL A 83 -2.10 5.73 16.63
CA VAL A 83 -0.65 5.84 16.86
C VAL A 83 0.14 5.22 15.72
N VAL A 84 -0.21 4.02 15.27
CA VAL A 84 0.50 3.35 14.17
C VAL A 84 0.42 4.17 12.88
N VAL A 85 -0.75 4.71 12.54
CA VAL A 85 -0.92 5.56 11.35
C VAL A 85 -0.19 6.90 11.52
N GLY A 86 -0.21 7.50 12.71
CA GLY A 86 0.54 8.73 13.01
C GLY A 86 2.05 8.53 12.84
N LEU A 87 2.60 7.46 13.42
CA LEU A 87 4.02 7.10 13.26
C LEU A 87 4.35 6.75 11.80
N GLY A 88 3.45 6.07 11.10
CA GLY A 88 3.59 5.77 9.68
C GLY A 88 3.70 7.04 8.84
N LEU A 89 2.82 8.02 9.11
CA LEU A 89 2.84 9.34 8.49
C LEU A 89 4.12 10.11 8.80
N LEU A 90 4.67 10.01 10.01
CA LEU A 90 5.95 10.61 10.34
C LEU A 90 7.12 9.95 9.59
N THR A 91 6.99 8.68 9.23
CA THR A 91 8.03 7.91 8.53
C THR A 91 8.00 8.16 7.02
N LYS A 92 6.81 8.12 6.41
CA LYS A 92 6.64 8.28 4.96
C LYS A 92 5.23 8.78 4.62
N PHE A 93 5.13 9.83 3.80
CA PHE A 93 3.85 10.44 3.45
C PHE A 93 2.87 9.47 2.79
N PHE A 94 3.34 8.46 2.04
CA PHE A 94 2.49 7.44 1.42
C PHE A 94 1.60 6.68 2.41
N PHE A 95 1.92 6.69 3.70
CA PHE A 95 1.08 6.13 4.75
C PHE A 95 -0.28 6.83 4.87
N ILE A 96 -0.44 8.03 4.28
CA ILE A 96 -1.70 8.78 4.23
C ILE A 96 -2.88 7.96 3.72
N ILE A 97 -2.64 6.92 2.92
CA ILE A 97 -3.67 6.02 2.42
C ILE A 97 -4.39 5.21 3.51
N ALA A 98 -3.78 5.04 4.68
CA ALA A 98 -4.44 4.38 5.79
C ALA A 98 -5.68 5.16 6.28
N LEU A 99 -5.67 6.50 6.20
CA LEU A 99 -6.79 7.34 6.63
C LEU A 99 -8.07 7.14 5.80
N PRO A 100 -8.08 7.30 4.46
CA PRO A 100 -9.29 7.05 3.68
C PRO A 100 -9.73 5.58 3.81
N LEU A 101 -8.81 4.63 3.93
CA LEU A 101 -9.16 3.24 4.17
C LEU A 101 -9.93 3.05 5.48
N MET A 102 -9.47 3.67 6.57
CA MET A 102 -10.17 3.66 7.86
C MET A 102 -11.54 4.34 7.79
N ILE A 103 -11.63 5.51 7.15
CA ILE A 103 -12.89 6.25 6.99
C ILE A 103 -13.90 5.41 6.21
N LEU A 104 -13.49 4.83 5.07
CA LEU A 104 -14.35 3.97 4.27
C LEU A 104 -14.76 2.71 5.04
N ALA A 105 -13.88 2.15 5.86
CA ALA A 105 -14.23 1.03 6.74
C ALA A 105 -15.31 1.41 7.75
N PHE A 106 -15.23 2.58 8.38
CA PHE A 106 -16.27 3.03 9.32
C PHE A 106 -17.62 3.29 8.64
N ILE A 107 -17.63 3.61 7.35
CA ILE A 107 -18.85 3.75 6.55
C ILE A 107 -19.41 2.37 6.19
N PHE A 108 -18.60 1.49 5.58
CA PHE A 108 -19.09 0.23 4.99
C PHE A 108 -19.17 -0.95 5.97
N LEU A 109 -18.40 -0.89 7.07
CA LEU A 109 -18.32 -1.91 8.13
C LEU A 109 -18.85 -1.39 9.48
N ARG A 110 -19.61 -0.29 9.51
CA ARG A 110 -20.13 0.33 10.75
C ARG A 110 -20.76 -0.67 11.72
N GLY A 111 -21.55 -1.61 11.19
CA GLY A 111 -22.25 -2.62 12.00
C GLY A 111 -21.34 -3.62 12.72
N THR A 112 -20.13 -3.87 12.20
CA THR A 112 -19.21 -4.90 12.69
C THR A 112 -17.97 -4.31 13.37
N MET A 113 -17.50 -3.16 12.88
CA MET A 113 -16.26 -2.54 13.33
C MET A 113 -16.49 -1.60 14.53
N SER A 114 -17.47 -0.69 14.48
CA SER A 114 -17.75 0.18 15.64
C SER A 114 -19.12 0.85 15.53
N LYS A 115 -19.96 0.64 16.56
CA LYS A 115 -21.06 1.57 16.88
C LYS A 115 -20.57 2.78 17.67
N ASN A 116 -19.38 2.69 18.25
CA ASN A 116 -18.81 3.71 19.12
C ASN A 116 -18.13 4.81 18.29
N VAL A 117 -18.85 5.92 18.15
CA VAL A 117 -18.37 7.11 17.42
C VAL A 117 -17.08 7.64 18.03
N LEU A 118 -16.93 7.61 19.36
CA LEU A 118 -15.71 8.08 20.03
C LEU A 118 -14.48 7.29 19.57
N ALA A 119 -14.56 5.96 19.56
CA ALA A 119 -13.44 5.11 19.13
C ALA A 119 -13.06 5.36 17.66
N SER A 120 -14.06 5.45 16.77
CA SER A 120 -13.82 5.78 15.36
C SER A 120 -13.17 7.15 15.20
N THR A 121 -13.68 8.17 15.90
CA THR A 121 -13.14 9.53 15.88
C THR A 121 -11.71 9.59 16.41
N VAL A 122 -11.43 8.95 17.55
CA VAL A 122 -10.07 8.88 18.12
C VAL A 122 -9.09 8.27 17.13
N SER A 123 -9.48 7.19 16.45
CA SER A 123 -8.60 6.51 15.50
C SER A 123 -8.22 7.37 14.28
N VAL A 124 -9.05 8.36 13.90
CA VAL A 124 -8.82 9.28 12.76
C VAL A 124 -8.13 10.57 13.19
N ILE A 125 -8.46 11.11 14.37
CA ILE A 125 -7.87 12.36 14.87
C ILE A 125 -6.45 12.14 15.38
N MET A 126 -6.19 11.02 16.06
CA MET A 126 -4.89 10.74 16.68
C MET A 126 -3.70 10.75 15.68
N PRO A 127 -3.79 10.16 14.47
CA PRO A 127 -2.74 10.27 13.45
C PRO A 127 -2.44 11.71 13.03
N ILE A 128 -3.49 12.52 12.89
CA ILE A 128 -3.37 13.93 12.49
C ILE A 128 -2.62 14.67 13.59
N PHE A 129 -3.02 14.49 14.85
CA PHE A 129 -2.36 15.14 15.98
C PHE A 129 -0.87 14.77 16.08
N ILE A 130 -0.54 13.48 15.94
CA ILE A 130 0.86 13.00 16.02
C ILE A 130 1.73 13.57 14.89
N SER A 131 1.18 13.68 13.68
CA SER A 131 1.95 14.08 12.50
C SER A 131 1.86 15.58 12.15
N ALA A 132 0.91 16.31 12.74
CA ALA A 132 0.62 17.70 12.42
C ALA A 132 1.84 18.61 12.53
N MET A 133 2.63 18.48 13.59
CA MET A 133 3.77 19.39 13.82
C MET A 133 4.77 19.39 12.65
N ILE A 134 5.10 18.21 12.12
CA ILE A 134 6.04 18.09 11.01
C ILE A 134 5.42 18.58 9.70
N TYR A 135 4.14 18.29 9.45
CA TYR A 135 3.48 18.73 8.22
C TYR A 135 3.19 20.24 8.21
N ILE A 136 2.80 20.83 9.34
CA ILE A 136 2.69 22.28 9.50
C ILE A 136 4.04 22.93 9.25
N ARG A 137 5.12 22.41 9.87
CA ARG A 137 6.48 22.86 9.59
C ARG A 137 6.83 22.78 8.10
N ASN A 138 6.51 21.67 7.45
CA ASN A 138 6.82 21.50 6.03
C ASN A 138 6.08 22.51 5.15
N VAL A 139 4.80 22.77 5.44
CA VAL A 139 4.01 23.77 4.71
C VAL A 139 4.54 25.18 4.94
N VAL A 140 4.86 25.55 6.19
CA VAL A 140 5.39 26.88 6.51
C VAL A 140 6.76 27.13 5.87
N LEU A 141 7.65 26.13 5.90
CA LEU A 141 9.03 26.28 5.39
C LEU A 141 9.15 26.07 3.87
N TYR A 142 8.36 25.16 3.31
CA TYR A 142 8.53 24.70 1.92
C TYR A 142 7.30 24.91 1.03
N GLY A 143 6.18 25.40 1.57
CA GLY A 143 4.92 25.60 0.84
C GLY A 143 4.24 24.28 0.42
N ALA A 144 4.70 23.13 0.90
CA ALA A 144 4.20 21.81 0.52
C ALA A 144 4.26 20.82 1.69
N LEU A 145 3.33 19.87 1.74
CA LEU A 145 3.31 18.81 2.76
C LEU A 145 4.53 17.88 2.67
N GLN A 146 5.03 17.66 1.45
CA GLN A 146 6.22 16.88 1.16
C GLN A 146 7.12 17.63 0.17
N PRO A 147 8.45 17.43 0.23
CA PRO A 147 9.37 18.03 -0.72
C PRO A 147 8.98 17.69 -2.17
N ILE A 148 8.86 18.71 -3.01
CA ILE A 148 8.63 18.54 -4.44
C ILE A 148 10.01 18.41 -5.10
N TYR A 149 10.32 17.21 -5.60
CA TYR A 149 11.53 17.02 -6.40
C TYR A 149 11.39 17.74 -7.74
N ARG A 150 12.39 18.55 -8.09
CA ARG A 150 12.49 19.18 -9.41
C ARG A 150 13.26 18.25 -10.32
N PHE A 151 12.60 17.73 -11.34
CA PHE A 151 13.21 16.85 -12.33
C PHE A 151 13.93 17.63 -13.42
N ARG A 152 14.88 16.98 -14.09
CA ARG A 152 15.49 17.49 -15.31
C ARG A 152 14.40 17.55 -16.39
N THR A 153 14.17 18.73 -16.96
CA THR A 153 13.24 18.92 -18.07
C THR A 153 13.91 18.57 -19.38
N LEU A 154 13.34 17.59 -20.09
CA LEU A 154 13.60 17.24 -21.48
C LEU A 154 12.46 17.75 -22.36
N ASP A 155 12.52 17.48 -23.67
CA ASP A 155 11.42 17.80 -24.58
C ASP A 155 10.14 17.04 -24.19
N SER A 156 9.09 17.79 -23.88
CA SER A 156 7.80 17.27 -23.45
C SER A 156 6.79 17.09 -24.59
N SER A 157 7.15 17.49 -25.81
CA SER A 157 6.28 17.46 -27.00
C SER A 157 5.58 16.11 -27.21
N THR A 158 6.29 15.01 -26.96
CA THR A 158 5.80 13.63 -27.14
C THR A 158 4.62 13.29 -26.21
N PHE A 159 4.54 13.90 -25.03
CA PHE A 159 3.52 13.55 -24.03
C PHE A 159 2.35 14.53 -23.99
N GLN A 160 2.50 15.74 -24.54
CA GLN A 160 1.48 16.79 -24.43
C GLN A 160 0.12 16.39 -25.01
N ASN A 161 0.11 15.62 -26.11
CA ASN A 161 -1.11 15.15 -26.78
C ASN A 161 -1.47 13.70 -26.46
N MET A 162 -0.71 13.04 -25.58
CA MET A 162 -0.91 11.63 -25.25
C MET A 162 -2.00 11.47 -24.19
N SER A 163 -2.88 10.48 -24.35
CA SER A 163 -3.86 10.11 -23.31
C SER A 163 -3.18 9.35 -22.16
N ILE A 164 -3.78 9.34 -20.97
CA ILE A 164 -3.28 8.55 -19.84
C ILE A 164 -3.21 7.04 -20.16
N PHE A 165 -4.16 6.53 -20.94
CA PHE A 165 -4.16 5.12 -21.36
C PHE A 165 -2.98 4.83 -22.28
N SER A 166 -2.77 5.67 -23.30
CA SER A 166 -1.61 5.56 -24.18
C SER A 166 -0.30 5.72 -23.40
N TYR A 167 -0.24 6.59 -22.39
CA TYR A 167 0.93 6.72 -21.54
C TYR A 167 1.24 5.42 -20.80
N VAL A 168 0.25 4.85 -20.11
CA VAL A 168 0.47 3.63 -19.31
C VAL A 168 0.83 2.43 -20.19
N PHE A 169 0.16 2.25 -21.33
CA PHE A 169 0.29 1.03 -22.15
C PHE A 169 1.29 1.14 -23.31
N SER A 170 1.54 2.32 -23.85
CA SER A 170 2.41 2.53 -25.02
C SER A 170 3.80 3.03 -24.66
N THR A 171 4.05 3.44 -23.41
CA THR A 171 5.37 3.90 -22.95
C THR A 171 6.07 2.86 -22.08
N GLU A 172 7.34 3.11 -21.76
CA GLU A 172 8.12 2.27 -20.86
C GLU A 172 7.64 2.34 -19.39
N PHE A 173 6.63 3.15 -19.06
CA PHE A 173 6.09 3.28 -17.69
C PHE A 173 5.72 1.93 -17.07
N SER A 174 4.85 1.15 -17.72
CA SER A 174 4.41 -0.15 -17.18
C SER A 174 5.56 -1.12 -16.96
N LYS A 175 6.53 -1.13 -17.88
CA LYS A 175 7.72 -1.97 -17.79
C LYS A 175 8.62 -1.53 -16.64
N LYS A 176 8.89 -0.23 -16.49
CA LYS A 176 9.63 0.34 -15.35
C LYS A 176 8.94 0.06 -14.03
N PHE A 177 7.62 0.15 -13.99
CA PHE A 177 6.80 -0.14 -12.82
C PHE A 177 6.94 -1.61 -12.40
N ILE A 178 6.78 -2.55 -13.33
CA ILE A 178 6.97 -3.99 -13.07
C ILE A 178 8.40 -4.29 -12.60
N ILE A 179 9.41 -3.77 -13.30
CA ILE A 179 10.82 -3.98 -12.91
C ILE A 179 11.08 -3.41 -11.51
N SER A 180 10.47 -2.27 -11.18
CA SER A 180 10.62 -1.62 -9.87
C SER A 180 10.02 -2.41 -8.72
N PHE A 181 8.90 -3.10 -8.97
CA PHE A 181 8.30 -3.97 -7.97
C PHE A 181 9.16 -5.19 -7.65
N TRP A 182 9.88 -5.73 -8.64
CA TRP A 182 10.61 -7.00 -8.48
C TRP A 182 12.10 -6.84 -8.18
N SER A 183 12.78 -5.83 -8.73
CA SER A 183 14.26 -5.88 -8.80
C SER A 183 14.99 -4.55 -9.02
N ASN A 184 14.35 -3.41 -8.69
CA ASN A 184 15.04 -2.13 -8.78
C ASN A 184 15.89 -1.86 -7.52
N PHE A 185 17.02 -2.57 -7.42
CA PHE A 185 17.95 -2.53 -6.29
C PHE A 185 18.85 -1.27 -6.25
N GLY A 186 18.38 -0.15 -6.81
CA GLY A 186 19.10 1.12 -6.83
C GLY A 186 20.26 1.17 -7.83
N TRP A 187 21.47 1.41 -7.32
CA TRP A 187 22.68 1.66 -8.13
C TRP A 187 23.21 0.40 -8.81
N ILE A 188 23.09 -0.75 -8.15
CA ILE A 188 23.47 -2.04 -8.72
C ILE A 188 22.19 -2.63 -9.31
N LYS A 189 22.10 -2.69 -10.64
CA LYS A 189 20.92 -3.17 -11.38
C LYS A 189 21.19 -4.56 -11.96
N PRO A 190 21.20 -5.66 -11.18
CA PRO A 190 21.04 -6.98 -11.78
C PRO A 190 19.66 -7.03 -12.41
N ARG A 191 19.58 -6.68 -13.71
CA ARG A 191 18.35 -6.82 -14.49
C ARG A 191 18.21 -8.30 -14.79
N PHE A 192 17.24 -8.95 -14.15
CA PHE A 192 16.88 -10.31 -14.52
C PHE A 192 16.53 -10.40 -16.01
N PRO A 193 16.75 -11.56 -16.66
CA PRO A 193 16.34 -11.76 -18.04
C PRO A 193 14.84 -11.52 -18.19
N MET A 194 14.41 -11.05 -19.36
CA MET A 194 13.01 -10.64 -19.58
C MET A 194 11.99 -11.76 -19.32
N PHE A 195 12.42 -13.02 -19.47
CA PHE A 195 11.63 -14.20 -19.11
C PHE A 195 11.19 -14.21 -17.65
N TYR A 196 12.04 -13.76 -16.72
CA TYR A 196 11.72 -13.67 -15.29
C TYR A 196 10.50 -12.77 -15.05
N TYR A 197 10.49 -11.56 -15.61
CA TYR A 197 9.37 -10.65 -15.43
C TYR A 197 8.10 -11.16 -16.10
N LYS A 198 8.20 -11.78 -17.29
CA LYS A 198 7.04 -12.40 -17.96
C LYS A 198 6.41 -13.49 -17.08
N PHE A 199 7.23 -14.36 -16.50
CA PHE A 199 6.78 -15.41 -15.59
C PHE A 199 6.17 -14.82 -14.31
N ALA A 200 6.81 -13.83 -13.70
CA ALA A 200 6.30 -13.15 -12.52
C ALA A 200 4.95 -12.45 -12.78
N THR A 201 4.81 -11.78 -13.93
CA THR A 201 3.55 -11.18 -14.38
C THR A 201 2.47 -12.23 -14.60
N LEU A 202 2.80 -13.40 -15.15
CA LEU A 202 1.85 -14.51 -15.32
C LEU A 202 1.33 -15.02 -13.96
N ILE A 203 2.21 -15.19 -12.97
CA ILE A 203 1.81 -15.58 -11.60
C ILE A 203 0.85 -14.53 -11.01
N VAL A 204 1.17 -13.24 -11.15
CA VAL A 204 0.29 -12.16 -10.67
C VAL A 204 -1.05 -12.18 -11.39
N ALA A 205 -1.07 -12.42 -12.71
CA ALA A 205 -2.31 -12.51 -13.48
C ALA A 205 -3.19 -13.69 -13.02
N ILE A 206 -2.61 -14.86 -12.80
CA ILE A 206 -3.33 -16.04 -12.26
C ILE A 206 -3.86 -15.73 -10.86
N ALA A 207 -3.06 -15.09 -10.00
CA ALA A 207 -3.49 -14.70 -8.66
C ALA A 207 -4.65 -13.69 -8.69
N LEU A 208 -4.65 -12.73 -9.62
CA LEU A 208 -5.73 -11.78 -9.81
C LEU A 208 -7.02 -12.48 -10.29
N ILE A 209 -6.92 -13.41 -11.24
CA ILE A 209 -8.07 -14.21 -11.69
C ILE A 209 -8.65 -15.02 -10.52
N GLY A 210 -7.79 -15.67 -9.74
CA GLY A 210 -8.18 -16.40 -8.53
C GLY A 210 -8.84 -15.51 -7.48
N PHE A 211 -8.31 -14.30 -7.29
CA PHE A 211 -8.89 -13.31 -6.38
C PHE A 211 -10.29 -12.86 -6.83
N VAL A 212 -10.48 -12.56 -8.12
CA VAL A 212 -11.79 -12.20 -8.67
C VAL A 212 -12.78 -13.35 -8.53
N ALA A 213 -12.39 -14.58 -8.88
CA ALA A 213 -13.23 -15.75 -8.70
C ALA A 213 -13.62 -15.95 -7.23
N TYR A 214 -12.68 -15.75 -6.30
CA TYR A 214 -12.94 -15.84 -4.86
C TYR A 214 -13.90 -14.75 -4.37
N MET A 215 -13.74 -13.51 -4.83
CA MET A 215 -14.67 -12.41 -4.53
C MET A 215 -16.09 -12.74 -5.00
N THR A 216 -16.23 -13.32 -6.20
CA THR A 216 -17.52 -13.79 -6.73
C THR A 216 -18.13 -14.90 -5.86
N VAL A 217 -17.32 -15.87 -5.40
CA VAL A 217 -17.78 -16.92 -4.47
C VAL A 217 -18.26 -16.33 -3.13
N LEU A 218 -17.60 -15.30 -2.59
CA LEU A 218 -18.03 -14.65 -1.36
C LEU A 218 -19.40 -13.97 -1.51
N VAL A 219 -19.67 -13.37 -2.66
CA VAL A 219 -21.00 -12.80 -2.98
C VAL A 219 -22.06 -13.89 -3.01
N PHE A 220 -21.79 -15.02 -3.70
CA PHE A 220 -22.73 -16.14 -3.76
C PHE A 220 -22.96 -16.80 -2.39
N ARG A 221 -21.93 -16.87 -1.54
CA ARG A 221 -22.03 -17.37 -0.16
C ARG A 221 -22.60 -16.34 0.83
N LYS A 222 -22.90 -15.12 0.38
CA LYS A 222 -23.37 -13.99 1.20
C LYS A 222 -22.44 -13.63 2.37
N ASP A 223 -21.14 -13.94 2.28
CA ASP A 223 -20.14 -13.56 3.28
C ASP A 223 -19.68 -12.11 3.02
N MET A 224 -20.60 -11.17 3.27
CA MET A 224 -20.44 -9.76 2.92
C MET A 224 -19.37 -9.06 3.74
N LEU A 225 -19.05 -9.55 4.95
CA LEU A 225 -18.00 -8.99 5.78
C LEU A 225 -16.64 -9.23 5.13
N LYS A 226 -16.31 -10.49 4.79
CA LYS A 226 -15.05 -10.81 4.12
C LYS A 226 -14.95 -10.11 2.77
N PHE A 227 -16.04 -10.07 1.99
CA PHE A 227 -16.09 -9.37 0.70
C PHE A 227 -15.75 -7.88 0.85
N LYS A 228 -16.44 -7.15 1.74
CA LYS A 228 -16.20 -5.73 1.96
C LYS A 228 -14.78 -5.46 2.46
N LEU A 229 -14.28 -6.30 3.37
CA LEU A 229 -12.93 -6.15 3.91
C LEU A 229 -11.85 -6.35 2.83
N LEU A 230 -11.97 -7.39 2.00
CA LEU A 230 -11.06 -7.63 0.88
C LEU A 230 -11.15 -6.54 -0.18
N ALA A 231 -12.36 -6.07 -0.50
CA ALA A 231 -12.56 -4.94 -1.42
C ALA A 231 -11.84 -3.68 -0.91
N LEU A 232 -12.01 -3.33 0.38
CA LEU A 232 -11.32 -2.22 1.01
C LEU A 232 -9.80 -2.39 0.97
N LEU A 233 -9.28 -3.56 1.36
CA LEU A 233 -7.85 -3.85 1.32
C LEU A 233 -7.28 -3.75 -0.11
N SER A 234 -8.03 -4.15 -1.13
CA SER A 234 -7.62 -4.04 -2.54
C SER A 234 -7.68 -2.60 -3.09
N LEU A 235 -8.57 -1.77 -2.56
CA LEU A 235 -8.72 -0.36 -2.93
C LEU A 235 -7.45 0.45 -2.63
N GLY A 236 -6.75 0.11 -1.54
CA GLY A 236 -5.52 0.77 -1.14
C GLY A 236 -4.44 0.72 -2.24
N PRO A 237 -3.90 -0.47 -2.55
CA PRO A 237 -2.93 -0.63 -3.64
C PRO A 237 -3.42 -0.10 -4.99
N ALA A 238 -4.69 -0.33 -5.35
CA ALA A 238 -5.26 0.16 -6.61
C ALA A 238 -5.23 1.70 -6.72
N SER A 239 -5.61 2.40 -5.63
CA SER A 239 -5.57 3.87 -5.60
C SER A 239 -4.14 4.42 -5.57
N LEU A 240 -3.17 3.73 -4.96
CA LEU A 240 -1.75 4.10 -5.08
C LEU A 240 -1.25 3.96 -6.51
N ILE A 241 -1.53 2.84 -7.17
CA ILE A 241 -1.13 2.61 -8.57
C ILE A 241 -1.72 3.69 -9.47
N ALA A 242 -3.00 4.02 -9.28
CA ALA A 242 -3.65 5.10 -10.02
C ALA A 242 -3.01 6.47 -9.73
N ALA A 243 -2.75 6.79 -8.46
CA ALA A 243 -2.13 8.06 -8.08
C ALA A 243 -0.70 8.20 -8.63
N ILE A 244 0.10 7.13 -8.56
CA ILE A 244 1.46 7.09 -9.13
C ILE A 244 1.41 7.26 -10.64
N SER A 245 0.52 6.55 -11.32
CA SER A 245 0.36 6.64 -12.78
C SER A 245 -0.06 8.04 -13.22
N LEU A 246 -1.02 8.65 -12.52
CA LEU A 246 -1.47 10.01 -12.79
C LEU A 246 -0.38 11.05 -12.52
N ASN A 247 0.38 10.88 -11.44
CA ASN A 247 1.47 11.79 -11.10
C ASN A 247 2.61 11.69 -12.12
N SER A 248 3.02 10.47 -12.47
CA SER A 248 4.03 10.19 -13.50
C SER A 248 3.61 10.75 -14.87
N PHE A 249 2.33 10.57 -15.26
CA PHE A 249 1.80 11.15 -16.49
C PHE A 249 1.82 12.69 -16.52
N LYS A 250 1.37 13.34 -15.43
CA LYS A 250 1.45 14.81 -15.30
C LYS A 250 2.89 15.30 -15.40
N LEU A 251 3.81 14.60 -14.73
CA LEU A 251 5.24 14.90 -14.78
C LEU A 251 5.78 14.76 -16.20
N ALA A 252 5.50 13.65 -16.89
CA ALA A 252 5.95 13.44 -18.27
C ALA A 252 5.46 14.54 -19.23
N ARG A 253 4.24 15.07 -19.04
CA ARG A 253 3.74 16.21 -19.83
C ARG A 253 4.47 17.53 -19.55
N MET A 254 5.02 17.71 -18.35
CA MET A 254 5.75 18.92 -17.98
C MET A 254 7.25 18.80 -18.28
N SER A 255 7.84 17.64 -18.03
CA SER A 255 9.29 17.43 -18.04
C SER A 255 9.77 16.56 -19.21
N GLY A 256 8.91 15.89 -19.97
CA GLY A 256 9.34 14.95 -21.01
C GLY A 256 9.98 13.66 -20.48
N VAL A 257 9.95 13.40 -19.18
CA VAL A 257 10.58 12.23 -18.56
C VAL A 257 9.53 11.26 -18.04
N ILE A 258 9.68 9.99 -18.41
CA ILE A 258 8.94 8.87 -17.82
C ILE A 258 9.71 8.38 -16.59
N GLU A 259 9.23 8.70 -15.40
CA GLU A 259 9.71 8.11 -14.13
C GLU A 259 8.69 7.15 -13.51
#